data_AF-A0A1C5A915-F1
#
_entry.id   AF-A0A1C5A915-F1
#
_cell.length_a   1.000
_cell.length_b   1.000
_cell.length_c   1.000
_cell.angle_alpha   90.00
_cell.angle_beta   90.00
_cell.angle_gamma   90.00
#
_symmetry.space_group_name_H-M   'P 1'
#
loop_
_entity.id
_entity.type
_entity.pdbx_description
1 polymer ?
#
loop_
_entity_poly.entity_id
_entity_poly.type
_entity_poly.pdbx_seq_one_letter_code
_entity_poly.pdbx_strand_id
1 'polypeptide(L)' 'MGIPEFKLTSNGPWVVGETEIEQALILYDASPTHLRAEWETDELWVTWLDWLRETRAHGGFTVS' A
#
# COMPACT_ATOMS: atom_id res chain seq x y z
N MET A 1 -6.27 9.82 3.62
CA MET A 1 -6.78 8.91 2.57
C MET A 1 -5.63 7.98 2.22
N GLY A 2 -5.87 6.67 2.10
CA GLY A 2 -4.83 5.64 2.06
C GLY A 2 -4.72 4.87 3.39
N ILE A 3 -3.70 4.02 3.53
CA ILE A 3 -3.46 3.25 4.77
C ILE A 3 -3.09 4.23 5.91
N PRO A 4 -3.81 4.23 7.05
CA PRO A 4 -3.50 5.11 8.16
C PRO A 4 -2.08 4.90 8.75
N GLU A 5 -1.34 5.98 8.95
CA GLU A 5 0.06 5.94 9.45
C GLU A 5 0.20 5.22 10.80
N PHE A 6 -0.80 5.32 11.68
CA PHE A 6 -0.77 4.62 12.97
C PHE A 6 -0.77 3.08 12.81
N LYS A 7 -1.30 2.54 11.70
CA LYS A 7 -1.24 1.10 11.40
C LYS A 7 0.14 0.65 10.90
N LEU A 8 0.94 1.59 10.39
CA LEU A 8 2.33 1.34 9.96
C LEU A 8 3.31 1.44 11.13
N THR A 9 2.95 2.20 12.17
CA THR A 9 3.82 2.51 13.31
C THR A 9 3.45 1.76 14.59
N SER A 10 2.39 0.95 14.58
CA SER A 10 1.91 0.16 15.72
C SER A 10 1.79 -1.33 15.36
N ASN A 11 2.41 -2.20 16.17
CA ASN A 11 2.35 -3.67 16.04
C ASN A 11 1.02 -4.28 16.56
N GLY A 12 -0.08 -3.52 16.49
CA GLY A 12 -1.40 -4.04 16.87
C GLY A 12 -1.98 -4.93 15.78
N PRO A 13 -2.97 -5.80 16.11
CA PRO A 13 -3.70 -6.52 15.09
C PRO A 13 -4.60 -5.56 14.32
N TRP A 14 -4.18 -5.17 13.12
CA TRP A 14 -4.97 -4.29 12.26
C TRP A 14 -5.31 -4.99 10.95
N VAL A 15 -6.56 -4.82 10.52
CA VAL A 15 -6.96 -5.15 9.16
C VAL A 15 -6.65 -3.93 8.30
N VAL A 16 -5.87 -4.13 7.24
CA VAL A 16 -5.75 -3.20 6.12
C VAL A 16 -6.74 -3.67 5.06
N GLY A 17 -7.87 -2.98 4.97
CA GLY A 17 -9.00 -3.41 4.13
C GLY A 17 -8.89 -2.96 2.68
N GLU A 18 -9.71 -3.55 1.82
CA GLU A 18 -9.78 -3.24 0.38
C GLU A 18 -9.82 -1.73 0.08
N THR A 19 -10.68 -0.97 0.76
CA THR A 19 -10.82 0.48 0.55
C THR A 19 -9.54 1.26 0.87
N GLU A 20 -8.81 0.85 1.91
CA GLU A 20 -7.56 1.52 2.31
C GLU A 20 -6.47 1.25 1.28
N ILE A 21 -6.43 0.03 0.76
CA ILE A 21 -5.51 -0.38 -0.31
C ILE A 21 -5.85 0.34 -1.62
N GLU A 22 -7.13 0.39 -2.00
CA GLU A 22 -7.57 1.08 -3.21
C GLU A 22 -7.20 2.57 -3.16
N GLN A 23 -7.43 3.23 -2.03
CA GLN A 23 -7.03 4.63 -1.87
C GLN A 23 -5.51 4.82 -1.94
N ALA A 24 -4.72 3.89 -1.38
CA ALA A 24 -3.27 3.96 -1.47
C ALA A 24 -2.78 3.81 -2.93
N LEU A 25 -3.35 2.86 -3.68
CA LEU A 25 -3.04 2.66 -5.09
C LEU A 25 -3.44 3.88 -5.95
N ILE A 26 -4.60 4.48 -5.71
CA ILE A 26 -5.05 5.70 -6.40
C ILE A 26 -4.07 6.86 -6.15
N LEU A 27 -3.62 7.04 -4.91
CA LEU A 27 -2.66 8.10 -4.57
C LEU A 27 -1.29 7.85 -5.22
N TYR A 28 -0.84 6.60 -5.24
CA TYR A 28 0.36 6.23 -5.96
C TYR A 28 0.22 6.51 -7.46
N ASP A 29 -0.86 6.09 -8.12
CA ASP A 29 -1.07 6.33 -9.55
C ASP A 29 -1.18 7.82 -9.90
N ALA A 30 -1.72 8.63 -8.99
CA ALA A 30 -1.78 10.09 -9.13
C ALA A 30 -0.43 10.79 -8.88
N SER A 31 0.57 10.08 -8.37
CA SER A 31 1.88 10.66 -8.06
C SER A 31 2.69 10.97 -9.34
N PRO A 32 3.46 12.08 -9.34
CA PRO A 32 4.31 12.44 -10.48
C PRO A 32 5.22 11.29 -10.94
N THR A 33 5.34 11.12 -12.27
CA THR A 33 6.11 10.02 -12.87
C THR A 33 7.57 9.96 -12.39
N HIS A 34 8.19 11.11 -12.12
CA HIS A 34 9.58 11.13 -11.63
C HIS A 34 9.72 10.61 -10.20
N LEU A 35 8.74 10.87 -9.32
CA LEU A 35 8.72 10.34 -7.96
C LEU A 35 8.44 8.84 -7.96
N ARG A 36 7.51 8.39 -8.81
CA ARG A 36 7.26 6.96 -8.99
C ARG A 36 8.51 6.22 -9.49
N ALA A 37 9.19 6.78 -10.48
CA ALA A 37 10.44 6.21 -10.99
C ALA A 37 11.55 6.15 -9.92
N GLU A 38 11.61 7.13 -9.01
CA GLU A 38 12.54 7.12 -7.88
C GLU A 38 12.19 6.00 -6.88
N TRP A 39 10.92 5.88 -6.47
CA TRP A 39 10.49 4.82 -5.55
C TRP A 39 10.62 3.42 -6.14
N GLU A 40 10.33 3.25 -7.43
CA GLU A 40 10.45 1.98 -8.16
C GLU A 40 11.90 1.52 -8.37
N THR A 41 12.90 2.33 -7.98
CA THR A 41 14.29 1.83 -7.90
C THR A 41 14.51 0.85 -6.74
N ASP A 42 13.63 0.87 -5.74
CA ASP A 42 13.63 -0.08 -4.62
C ASP A 42 12.79 -1.32 -4.98
N GLU A 43 13.44 -2.48 -5.10
CA GLU A 43 12.77 -3.75 -5.38
C GLU A 43 11.73 -4.13 -4.31
N LEU A 44 11.96 -3.72 -3.05
CA LEU A 44 11.00 -3.95 -1.97
C LEU A 44 9.74 -3.10 -2.19
N TRP A 45 9.89 -1.86 -2.66
CA TRP A 45 8.77 -1.00 -3.00
C TRP A 45 7.91 -1.60 -4.13
N VAL A 46 8.55 -2.10 -5.19
CA VAL A 46 7.85 -2.75 -6.30
C VAL A 46 7.11 -4.00 -5.82
N THR A 47 7.78 -4.86 -5.05
CA THR A 47 7.18 -6.06 -4.45
C THR A 47 5.99 -5.71 -3.56
N TRP A 48 6.11 -4.63 -2.79
CA TRP A 48 5.04 -4.14 -1.94
C TRP A 48 3.82 -3.67 -2.74
N LEU A 49 4.01 -2.95 -3.85
CA LEU A 49 2.91 -2.53 -4.71
C LEU A 49 2.19 -3.72 -5.34
N ASP A 50 2.93 -4.73 -5.79
CA ASP A 50 2.34 -5.95 -6.35
C ASP A 50 1.56 -6.73 -5.29
N TRP A 51 2.09 -6.84 -4.08
CA TRP A 51 1.38 -7.42 -2.95
C TRP A 51 0.09 -6.67 -2.60
N LEU A 52 0.11 -5.33 -2.62
CA LEU A 52 -1.09 -4.53 -2.39
C LEU A 52 -2.16 -4.79 -3.48
N ARG A 53 -1.76 -4.90 -4.74
CA ARG A 53 -2.68 -5.21 -5.85
C ARG A 53 -3.30 -6.60 -5.69
N GLU A 54 -2.51 -7.59 -5.28
CA GLU A 54 -2.98 -8.95 -5.02
C GLU A 54 -3.94 -9.00 -3.83
N THR A 55 -3.53 -8.46 -2.68
CA THR A 55 -4.34 -8.50 -1.46
C THR A 55 -5.63 -7.70 -1.56
N ARG A 56 -5.68 -6.65 -2.38
CA ARG A 56 -6.94 -5.97 -2.72
C ARG A 56 -7.97 -6.95 -3.28
N ALA A 57 -7.57 -7.85 -4.19
CA ALA A 57 -8.47 -8.84 -4.77
C ALA A 57 -8.96 -9.90 -3.75
N HIS A 58 -8.31 -9.98 -2.60
CA HIS A 58 -8.64 -10.89 -1.49
C HIS A 58 -9.32 -10.19 -0.31
N GLY A 59 -9.68 -8.91 -0.44
CA GLY A 59 -10.38 -8.12 0.59
C GLY A 59 -9.46 -7.45 1.62
N GLY A 60 -8.14 -7.54 1.44
CA GLY A 60 -7.13 -6.94 2.31
C GLY A 60 -6.23 -7.96 3.01
N PHE A 61 -5.53 -7.50 4.05
CA PHE A 61 -4.65 -8.34 4.87
C PHE A 61 -4.65 -7.90 6.34
N THR A 62 -4.22 -8.80 7.22
CA THR A 62 -4.05 -8.54 8.65
C THR A 62 -2.56 -8.35 8.94
N VAL A 63 -2.23 -7.33 9.73
CA VAL A 63 -0.91 -7.16 10.35
C VAL A 63 -0.99 -7.73 11.75
N SER A 64 -0.09 -8.66 12.10
CA SER A 64 -0.05 -9.36 13.39
C SER A 64 1.36 -9.45 13.94
#